data_AF-A0A8E2KYD9-F1
#
_entry.id   AF-A0A8E2KYD9-F1
#
_cell.length_a   1.000
_cell.length_b   1.000
_cell.length_c   1.000
_cell.angle_alpha   90.00
_cell.angle_beta   90.00
_cell.angle_gamma   90.00
#
_symmetry.space_group_name_H-M   'P 1'
#
loop_
_entity.id
_entity.type
_entity.pdbx_description
1 polymer ?
#
loop_
_entity_poly.entity_id
_entity_poly.type
_entity_poly.pdbx_seq_one_letter_code
_entity_poly.pdbx_strand_id
1 'polypeptide(L)'
;MNKGLPFLALMAVLAGPLRADELPRADVAPAWVVPVAMPATVQPAGEAPLHMVMQDQQVWFHGGTTSFYQRRILRIDQPEGIQGMARLSVQWRPETDRLTIHAFRLTRGNRSNDLLPAVQEVLAHKGSNLGGLRVDGQRSLGLPIAGMAVGDVIEIAWTIDRTEPLLGGHHEVSLDAGSHGVIDRLALAARWDGARPMGVAAENLPAALERGPGRVAMVTDALAESKAARVLELSDFAQWADVAGVFAPLFDAARRVGPDSPLRGQIADIRAATSDPLAQAGMALTIARRDVRYLYVGLGQGNLKPMPADQVWLRGFADCKGKTALLLGLLDGLGIKAEAALVATQGGEGIDRRLPSVTGFDHVIVRAQIAGQVYWLDPTAEMGAKEGALDLAAMPVPRYGWALPLRMGAGLEAVAGMRSARGKTRAPRGT
;
A
#
# COMPACT_ATOMS: atom_id res chain seq x y z
N MET A 1 -45.20 -14.90 -14.77
CA MET A 1 -44.56 -14.37 -15.99
C MET A 1 -44.18 -12.92 -15.76
N ASN A 2 -43.00 -12.52 -16.26
CA ASN A 2 -42.32 -11.22 -16.18
C ASN A 2 -41.92 -10.68 -14.79
N LYS A 3 -40.80 -11.19 -14.27
CA LYS A 3 -39.91 -10.45 -13.37
C LYS A 3 -39.00 -9.58 -14.25
N GLY A 4 -39.07 -8.26 -14.09
CA GLY A 4 -38.19 -7.31 -14.76
C GLY A 4 -36.75 -7.45 -14.28
N LEU A 5 -35.83 -7.57 -15.23
CA LEU A 5 -34.38 -7.50 -15.01
C LEU A 5 -34.02 -6.11 -14.43
N PRO A 6 -33.16 -6.00 -13.40
CA PRO A 6 -32.57 -4.73 -13.04
C PRO A 6 -31.54 -4.34 -14.11
N PHE A 7 -31.69 -3.13 -14.63
CA PHE A 7 -30.78 -2.51 -15.58
C PHE A 7 -29.42 -2.31 -14.89
N LEU A 8 -28.44 -3.16 -15.19
CA LEU A 8 -27.05 -2.95 -14.79
C LEU A 8 -26.51 -1.84 -15.69
N ALA A 9 -26.63 -0.58 -15.26
CA ALA A 9 -25.97 0.53 -15.92
C ALA A 9 -24.46 0.39 -15.69
N LEU A 10 -23.77 -0.24 -16.65
CA LEU A 10 -22.31 -0.22 -16.75
C LEU A 10 -21.90 1.21 -17.07
N MET A 11 -21.71 2.05 -16.05
CA MET A 11 -21.03 3.33 -16.23
C MET A 11 -19.57 3.03 -16.57
N ALA A 12 -19.25 3.10 -17.87
CA ALA A 12 -17.88 3.28 -18.32
C ALA A 12 -17.40 4.62 -17.74
N VAL A 13 -16.60 4.57 -16.68
CA VAL A 13 -15.81 5.72 -16.23
C VAL A 13 -14.78 5.95 -17.31
N LEU A 14 -15.10 6.82 -18.28
CA LEU A 14 -14.16 7.32 -19.26
C LEU A 14 -13.09 8.09 -18.49
N ALA A 15 -11.95 7.44 -18.23
CA ALA A 15 -10.76 8.14 -17.76
C ALA A 15 -10.41 9.20 -18.81
N GLY A 16 -10.40 10.47 -18.40
CA GLY A 16 -9.98 11.56 -19.28
C GLY A 16 -8.55 11.32 -19.80
N PRO A 17 -8.19 11.89 -20.97
CA PRO A 17 -6.83 11.81 -21.47
C PRO A 17 -5.86 12.40 -20.44
N LEU A 18 -4.73 11.72 -20.23
CA LEU A 18 -3.65 12.25 -19.37
C LEU A 18 -3.17 13.59 -19.90
N ARG A 19 -2.85 14.51 -18.99
CA ARG A 19 -2.10 15.72 -19.36
C ARG A 19 -0.67 15.33 -19.73
N ALA A 20 -0.04 16.13 -20.59
CA ALA A 20 1.30 15.84 -21.09
C ALA A 20 2.35 15.70 -19.97
N ASP A 21 2.14 16.37 -18.84
CA ASP A 21 3.02 16.31 -17.69
C ASP A 21 2.85 15.04 -16.84
N GLU A 22 1.72 14.33 -16.96
CA GLU A 22 1.38 13.07 -16.27
C GLU A 22 1.86 11.81 -17.01
N LEU A 23 2.32 11.97 -18.25
CA LEU A 23 2.86 10.87 -19.05
C LEU A 23 4.26 10.47 -18.59
N PRO A 24 4.61 9.17 -18.62
CA PRO A 24 5.98 8.76 -18.41
C PRO A 24 6.93 9.41 -19.42
N ARG A 25 8.17 9.59 -19.01
CA ARG A 25 9.24 10.15 -19.83
C ARG A 25 10.38 9.16 -20.00
N ALA A 26 11.25 9.40 -20.96
CA ALA A 26 12.52 8.71 -21.07
C ALA A 26 13.64 9.75 -21.11
N ASP A 27 14.59 9.63 -20.18
CA ASP A 27 15.69 10.59 -20.01
C ASP A 27 16.86 9.92 -19.27
N VAL A 28 18.04 10.54 -19.25
CA VAL A 28 19.20 10.03 -18.51
C VAL A 28 18.90 9.88 -17.01
N ALA A 29 19.61 8.97 -16.35
CA ALA A 29 19.49 8.80 -14.90
C ALA A 29 19.85 10.12 -14.18
N PRO A 30 19.13 10.49 -13.11
CA PRO A 30 19.39 11.71 -12.38
C PRO A 30 20.80 11.72 -11.79
N ALA A 31 21.44 12.90 -11.76
CA ALA A 31 22.81 13.05 -11.24
C ALA A 31 22.99 12.64 -9.77
N TRP A 32 21.89 12.48 -9.03
CA TRP A 32 21.92 12.04 -7.64
C TRP A 32 22.10 10.54 -7.45
N VAL A 33 21.78 9.74 -8.47
CA VAL A 33 21.92 8.29 -8.45
C VAL A 33 23.40 7.95 -8.46
N VAL A 34 23.86 7.16 -7.49
CA VAL A 34 25.25 6.72 -7.38
C VAL A 34 25.39 5.43 -8.21
N PRO A 35 26.18 5.40 -9.29
CA PRO A 35 26.27 4.21 -10.14
C PRO A 35 26.86 3.02 -9.38
N VAL A 36 26.15 1.89 -9.42
CA VAL A 36 26.64 0.61 -8.90
C VAL A 36 27.04 -0.29 -10.08
N ALA A 37 28.26 -0.82 -10.01
CA ALA A 37 28.78 -1.71 -11.04
C ALA A 37 28.01 -3.04 -11.05
N MET A 38 27.70 -3.52 -12.25
CA MET A 38 27.13 -4.85 -12.47
C MET A 38 28.10 -5.95 -12.01
N PRO A 39 27.63 -7.14 -11.59
CA PRO A 39 28.49 -8.30 -11.38
C PRO A 39 29.41 -8.56 -12.58
N ALA A 40 30.68 -8.89 -12.31
CA ALA A 40 31.69 -9.12 -13.35
C ALA A 40 31.37 -10.32 -14.24
N THR A 41 30.66 -11.31 -13.69
CA THR A 41 30.20 -12.50 -14.39
C THR A 41 28.73 -12.68 -14.16
N VAL A 42 27.98 -12.89 -15.25
CA VAL A 42 26.56 -13.26 -15.18
C VAL A 42 26.43 -14.72 -15.60
N GLN A 43 26.08 -15.58 -14.66
CA GLN A 43 25.85 -17.00 -14.91
C GLN A 43 24.40 -17.36 -14.58
N PRO A 44 23.90 -18.49 -15.11
CA PRO A 44 22.59 -19.00 -14.70
C PRO A 44 22.56 -19.30 -13.20
N ALA A 45 21.48 -18.96 -12.51
CA ALA A 45 21.28 -19.33 -11.10
C ALA A 45 20.32 -20.52 -10.97
N GLY A 46 20.87 -21.72 -11.12
CA GLY A 46 20.15 -22.97 -10.86
C GLY A 46 18.95 -23.17 -11.79
N GLU A 47 17.80 -23.55 -11.20
CA GLU A 47 16.59 -23.95 -11.92
C GLU A 47 15.53 -22.84 -12.04
N ALA A 48 15.80 -21.63 -11.51
CA ALA A 48 14.84 -20.53 -11.54
C ALA A 48 14.61 -20.05 -12.99
N PRO A 49 13.35 -19.84 -13.43
CA PRO A 49 13.10 -19.39 -14.81
C PRO A 49 13.67 -18.00 -15.13
N LEU A 50 13.68 -17.12 -14.12
CA LEU A 50 14.28 -15.80 -14.17
C LEU A 50 15.24 -15.65 -13.00
N HIS A 51 16.44 -15.19 -13.31
CA HIS A 51 17.47 -14.89 -12.33
C HIS A 51 17.64 -13.37 -12.19
N MET A 52 17.57 -12.87 -10.96
CA MET A 52 17.87 -11.47 -10.64
C MET A 52 19.38 -11.27 -10.52
N VAL A 53 20.01 -10.83 -11.60
CA VAL A 53 21.45 -10.53 -11.62
C VAL A 53 21.76 -9.29 -10.77
N MET A 54 20.87 -8.30 -10.80
CA MET A 54 21.09 -7.09 -10.00
C MET A 54 19.78 -6.43 -9.61
N GLN A 55 19.73 -5.99 -8.35
CA GLN A 55 18.73 -5.06 -7.87
C GLN A 55 19.45 -3.87 -7.22
N ASP A 56 19.21 -2.67 -7.73
CA ASP A 56 19.73 -1.42 -7.19
C ASP A 56 18.54 -0.48 -6.93
N GLN A 57 18.37 -0.13 -5.66
CA GLN A 57 17.30 0.74 -5.18
C GLN A 57 17.91 1.92 -4.44
N GLN A 58 17.64 3.13 -4.93
CA GLN A 58 18.15 4.34 -4.33
C GLN A 58 17.03 5.33 -4.07
N VAL A 59 17.03 5.94 -2.90
CA VAL A 59 15.98 6.86 -2.47
C VAL A 59 16.59 8.22 -2.15
N TRP A 60 15.96 9.27 -2.61
CA TRP A 60 16.28 10.63 -2.18
C TRP A 60 15.03 11.33 -1.66
N PHE A 61 15.08 11.73 -0.39
CA PHE A 61 14.08 12.59 0.24
C PHE A 61 14.53 14.05 0.15
N HIS A 62 13.82 14.86 -0.64
CA HIS A 62 14.14 16.28 -0.85
C HIS A 62 12.91 17.14 -0.97
N GLY A 63 12.95 18.34 -0.41
CA GLY A 63 11.78 19.23 -0.38
C GLY A 63 10.53 18.50 0.15
N GLY A 64 9.50 18.40 -0.70
CA GLY A 64 8.28 17.60 -0.46
C GLY A 64 8.16 16.39 -1.40
N THR A 65 9.25 15.95 -2.02
CA THR A 65 9.30 14.87 -3.00
C THR A 65 10.19 13.71 -2.51
N THR A 66 9.72 12.49 -2.74
CA THR A 66 10.53 11.28 -2.60
C THR A 66 10.87 10.77 -4.00
N SER A 67 12.13 10.85 -4.38
CA SER A 67 12.64 10.27 -5.64
C SER A 67 13.10 8.84 -5.38
N PHE A 68 12.46 7.87 -6.02
CA PHE A 68 12.78 6.45 -5.91
C PHE A 68 13.34 5.95 -7.24
N TYR A 69 14.64 5.67 -7.28
CA TYR A 69 15.33 5.05 -8.40
C TYR A 69 15.35 3.53 -8.22
N GLN A 70 15.07 2.82 -9.30
CA GLN A 70 15.21 1.38 -9.36
C GLN A 70 15.88 0.95 -10.65
N ARG A 71 16.90 0.11 -10.53
CA ARG A 71 17.53 -0.62 -11.63
C ARG A 71 17.46 -2.11 -11.36
N ARG A 72 17.00 -2.86 -12.35
CA ARG A 72 16.95 -4.32 -12.32
C ARG A 72 17.65 -4.88 -13.53
N ILE A 73 18.46 -5.90 -13.31
CA ILE A 73 19.08 -6.69 -14.36
C ILE A 73 18.61 -8.13 -14.16
N LEU A 74 17.90 -8.67 -15.14
CA LEU A 74 17.37 -10.02 -15.10
C LEU A 74 17.96 -10.85 -16.23
N ARG A 75 18.20 -12.14 -15.97
CA ARG A 75 18.59 -13.11 -16.99
C ARG A 75 17.49 -14.15 -17.15
N ILE A 76 17.19 -14.51 -18.40
CA ILE A 76 16.28 -15.60 -18.74
C ILE A 76 17.07 -16.90 -18.71
N ASP A 77 16.86 -17.72 -17.69
CA ASP A 77 17.58 -19.00 -17.54
C ASP A 77 16.77 -20.20 -18.02
N GLN A 78 15.44 -20.09 -18.09
CA GLN A 78 14.56 -21.13 -18.65
C GLN A 78 13.52 -20.56 -19.63
N PRO A 79 12.95 -21.38 -20.54
CA PRO A 79 11.91 -20.94 -21.47
C PRO A 79 10.70 -20.28 -20.79
N GLU A 80 10.30 -20.74 -19.60
CA GLU A 80 9.21 -20.17 -18.81
C GLU A 80 9.49 -18.72 -18.41
N GLY A 81 10.76 -18.34 -18.27
CA GLY A 81 11.17 -16.97 -17.97
C GLY A 81 10.76 -15.97 -19.06
N ILE A 82 10.68 -16.41 -20.32
CA ILE A 82 10.21 -15.59 -21.44
C ILE A 82 8.76 -15.14 -21.19
N GLN A 83 7.90 -16.02 -20.68
CA GLN A 83 6.51 -15.68 -20.37
C GLN A 83 6.42 -14.70 -19.18
N GLY A 84 7.32 -14.85 -18.20
CA GLY A 84 7.44 -13.90 -17.09
C GLY A 84 7.82 -12.50 -17.57
N MET A 85 8.80 -12.40 -18.46
CA MET A 85 9.26 -11.13 -19.03
C MET A 85 8.24 -10.49 -19.97
N ALA A 86 7.38 -11.27 -20.63
CA ALA A 86 6.30 -10.73 -21.44
C ALA A 86 5.30 -9.86 -20.64
N ARG A 87 5.30 -9.98 -19.31
CA ARG A 87 4.46 -9.18 -18.39
C ARG A 87 5.23 -8.03 -17.72
N LEU A 88 6.46 -7.77 -18.14
CA LEU A 88 7.26 -6.69 -17.58
C LEU A 88 6.52 -5.36 -17.75
N SER A 89 6.26 -4.71 -16.63
CA SER A 89 5.64 -3.39 -16.61
C SER A 89 6.15 -2.58 -15.44
N VAL A 90 6.19 -1.26 -15.62
CA VAL A 90 6.44 -0.31 -14.54
C VAL A 90 5.12 0.34 -14.17
N GLN A 91 4.80 0.35 -12.88
CA GLN A 91 3.54 0.89 -12.37
C GLN A 91 3.77 2.24 -11.69
N TRP A 92 2.85 3.18 -11.89
CA TRP A 92 2.87 4.48 -11.23
C TRP A 92 1.45 5.03 -11.04
N ARG A 93 1.30 6.04 -10.17
CA ARG A 93 0.06 6.80 -9.98
C ARG A 93 0.17 8.17 -10.64
N PRO A 94 -0.48 8.44 -11.78
CA PRO A 94 -0.34 9.71 -12.50
C PRO A 94 -0.61 10.97 -11.66
N GLU A 95 -1.46 10.85 -10.63
CA GLU A 95 -1.87 11.96 -9.78
C GLU A 95 -0.78 12.41 -8.79
N THR A 96 0.15 11.53 -8.40
CA THR A 96 1.17 11.81 -7.38
C THR A 96 2.60 11.43 -7.80
N ASP A 97 2.74 10.58 -8.81
CA ASP A 97 3.99 10.05 -9.31
C ASP A 97 4.33 10.65 -10.68
N ARG A 98 5.61 10.95 -10.88
CA ARG A 98 6.20 11.21 -12.20
C ARG A 98 7.21 10.11 -12.51
N LEU A 99 6.93 9.35 -13.58
CA LEU A 99 7.74 8.20 -13.99
C LEU A 99 8.73 8.61 -15.10
N THR A 100 10.01 8.33 -14.91
CA THR A 100 11.05 8.49 -15.93
C THR A 100 11.80 7.17 -16.13
N ILE A 101 11.85 6.66 -17.37
CA ILE A 101 12.63 5.48 -17.75
C ILE A 101 14.03 5.94 -18.20
N HIS A 102 15.07 5.32 -17.64
CA HIS A 102 16.48 5.70 -17.87
C HIS A 102 17.27 4.70 -18.70
N ALA A 103 16.90 3.43 -18.61
CA ALA A 103 17.51 2.39 -19.41
C ALA A 103 16.48 1.31 -19.70
N PHE A 104 16.51 0.79 -20.92
CA PHE A 104 15.83 -0.43 -21.29
C PHE A 104 16.65 -1.14 -22.34
N ARG A 105 17.33 -2.24 -22.00
CA ARG A 105 18.30 -2.89 -22.87
C ARG A 105 18.15 -4.40 -22.86
N LEU A 106 18.38 -5.01 -24.02
CA LEU A 106 18.47 -6.45 -24.18
C LEU A 106 19.88 -6.82 -24.63
N THR A 107 20.56 -7.66 -23.86
CA THR A 107 21.90 -8.18 -24.18
C THR A 107 21.82 -9.67 -24.49
N ARG A 108 22.33 -10.06 -25.66
CA ARG A 108 22.48 -11.45 -26.11
C ARG A 108 23.93 -11.74 -26.45
N GLY A 109 24.61 -12.50 -25.60
CA GLY A 109 26.07 -12.67 -25.69
C GLY A 109 26.77 -11.31 -25.60
N ASN A 110 27.57 -10.97 -26.61
CA ASN A 110 28.29 -9.69 -26.65
C ASN A 110 27.53 -8.56 -27.38
N ARG A 111 26.29 -8.81 -27.81
CA ARG A 111 25.47 -7.82 -28.52
C ARG A 111 24.44 -7.22 -27.57
N SER A 112 24.49 -5.91 -27.38
CA SER A 112 23.48 -5.15 -26.63
C SER A 112 22.63 -4.33 -27.59
N ASN A 113 21.32 -4.38 -27.41
CA ASN A 113 20.34 -3.58 -28.12
C ASN A 113 19.68 -2.60 -27.14
N ASP A 114 19.75 -1.30 -27.45
CA ASP A 114 19.06 -0.27 -26.68
C ASP A 114 17.60 -0.17 -27.15
N LEU A 115 16.68 -0.46 -26.24
CA LEU A 115 15.24 -0.48 -26.47
C LEU A 115 14.58 0.81 -25.96
N LEU A 116 15.32 1.73 -25.35
CA LEU A 116 14.78 3.00 -24.86
C LEU A 116 14.13 3.87 -25.98
N PRO A 117 14.67 3.93 -27.22
CA PRO A 117 14.00 4.64 -28.31
C PRO A 117 12.61 4.08 -28.64
N ALA A 118 12.43 2.76 -28.55
CA ALA A 118 11.11 2.15 -28.77
C ALA A 118 10.11 2.53 -27.67
N VAL A 119 10.58 2.72 -26.43
CA VAL A 119 9.75 3.25 -25.33
C VAL A 119 9.32 4.68 -25.64
N GLN A 120 10.23 5.53 -26.11
CA GLN A 120 9.91 6.91 -26.52
C GLN A 120 8.86 6.95 -27.62
N GLU A 121 8.99 6.07 -28.62
CA GLU A 121 8.01 5.93 -29.68
C GLU A 121 6.64 5.53 -29.13
N VAL A 122 6.58 4.52 -28.25
CA VAL A 122 5.32 4.13 -27.58
C VAL A 122 4.74 5.31 -26.82
N LEU A 123 5.54 6.09 -26.10
CA LEU A 123 5.07 7.25 -25.32
C LEU A 123 4.56 8.39 -26.21
N ALA A 124 5.09 8.55 -27.42
CA ALA A 124 4.70 9.61 -28.36
C ALA A 124 3.35 9.36 -29.07
N HIS A 125 2.91 8.10 -29.16
CA HIS A 125 1.68 7.74 -29.87
C HIS A 125 0.42 7.94 -29.00
N LYS A 126 -0.60 8.63 -29.53
CA LYS A 126 -1.92 8.75 -28.89
C LYS A 126 -2.61 7.37 -28.85
N GLY A 127 -2.94 6.88 -27.66
CA GLY A 127 -3.46 5.51 -27.46
C GLY A 127 -2.39 4.46 -27.13
N SER A 128 -1.22 4.92 -26.67
CA SER A 128 -0.07 4.12 -26.25
C SER A 128 -0.42 2.99 -25.26
N ASN A 129 0.45 1.96 -25.19
CA ASN A 129 0.33 0.78 -24.30
C ASN A 129 0.50 1.10 -22.80
N LEU A 130 0.11 2.31 -22.40
CA LEU A 130 -0.17 2.68 -21.02
C LEU A 130 -1.47 1.96 -20.68
N GLY A 131 -1.35 0.88 -19.91
CA GLY A 131 -2.50 0.14 -19.40
C GLY A 131 -3.58 1.12 -18.92
N GLY A 132 -4.83 0.81 -19.26
CA GLY A 132 -5.97 1.64 -18.84
C GLY A 132 -5.92 1.91 -17.33
N LEU A 133 -6.41 3.08 -16.92
CA LEU A 133 -6.45 3.46 -15.52
C LEU A 133 -7.16 2.36 -14.73
N ARG A 134 -6.42 1.74 -13.80
CA ARG A 134 -6.98 0.73 -12.92
C ARG A 134 -7.90 1.40 -11.91
N VAL A 135 -8.83 0.62 -11.34
CA VAL A 135 -9.74 1.11 -10.28
C VAL A 135 -8.96 1.62 -9.06
N ASP A 136 -7.71 1.18 -8.90
CA ASP A 136 -6.79 1.61 -7.87
C ASP A 136 -6.02 2.92 -8.16
N GLY A 137 -6.30 3.58 -9.28
CA GLY A 137 -5.60 4.80 -9.71
C GLY A 137 -4.24 4.54 -10.33
N GLN A 138 -3.76 3.29 -10.36
CA GLN A 138 -2.47 2.98 -10.97
C GLN A 138 -2.60 2.82 -12.48
N ARG A 139 -1.51 3.16 -13.16
CA ARG A 139 -1.27 2.82 -14.56
C ARG A 139 -0.04 1.93 -14.67
N SER A 140 0.01 1.16 -15.74
CA SER A 140 1.13 0.28 -16.06
C SER A 140 1.70 0.63 -17.42
N LEU A 141 3.02 0.79 -17.52
CA LEU A 141 3.71 0.94 -18.78
C LEU A 141 4.23 -0.44 -19.15
N GLY A 142 3.56 -1.09 -20.12
CA GLY A 142 4.04 -2.36 -20.66
C GLY A 142 5.29 -2.15 -21.49
N LEU A 143 6.32 -2.96 -21.26
CA LEU A 143 7.61 -2.86 -21.93
C LEU A 143 7.84 -4.11 -22.79
N PRO A 144 7.22 -4.19 -23.99
CA PRO A 144 7.31 -5.37 -24.83
C PRO A 144 8.74 -5.56 -25.34
N ILE A 145 9.22 -6.79 -25.27
CA ILE A 145 10.50 -7.22 -25.84
C ILE A 145 10.21 -8.33 -26.83
N ALA A 146 10.46 -8.07 -28.12
CA ALA A 146 10.29 -9.08 -29.16
C ALA A 146 11.53 -9.99 -29.25
N GLY A 147 11.31 -11.27 -29.55
CA GLY A 147 12.38 -12.20 -29.88
C GLY A 147 13.30 -12.59 -28.72
N MET A 148 12.84 -12.51 -27.47
CA MET A 148 13.57 -12.98 -26.29
C MET A 148 13.92 -14.48 -26.39
N ALA A 149 15.06 -14.85 -25.82
CA ALA A 149 15.54 -16.22 -25.75
C ALA A 149 16.22 -16.50 -24.41
N VAL A 150 16.39 -17.79 -24.09
CA VAL A 150 17.20 -18.22 -22.95
C VAL A 150 18.64 -17.72 -23.10
N GLY A 151 19.21 -17.20 -22.01
CA GLY A 151 20.53 -16.56 -21.94
C GLY A 151 20.50 -15.05 -22.15
N ASP A 152 19.36 -14.47 -22.56
CA ASP A 152 19.23 -13.02 -22.66
C ASP A 152 19.29 -12.34 -21.29
N VAL A 153 19.95 -11.19 -21.25
CA VAL A 153 20.04 -10.32 -20.08
C VAL A 153 19.29 -9.03 -20.37
N ILE A 154 18.31 -8.70 -19.53
CA ILE A 154 17.45 -7.52 -19.66
C ILE A 154 17.80 -6.55 -18.55
N GLU A 155 18.19 -5.34 -18.93
CA GLU A 155 18.38 -4.22 -18.01
C GLU A 155 17.21 -3.25 -18.13
N ILE A 156 16.65 -2.86 -16.99
CA ILE A 156 15.67 -1.79 -16.90
C ILE A 156 16.03 -0.87 -15.73
N ALA A 157 15.99 0.45 -15.96
CA ALA A 157 16.16 1.44 -14.90
C ALA A 157 15.14 2.56 -15.03
N TRP A 158 14.59 3.03 -13.90
CA TRP A 158 13.62 4.11 -13.85
C TRP A 158 13.67 4.87 -12.52
N THR A 159 13.14 6.09 -12.51
CA THR A 159 12.86 6.88 -11.31
C THR A 159 11.38 7.17 -11.22
N ILE A 160 10.84 7.09 -10.00
CA ILE A 160 9.54 7.65 -9.65
C ILE A 160 9.76 8.82 -8.70
N ASP A 161 9.43 10.03 -9.14
CA ASP A 161 9.34 11.20 -8.28
C ASP A 161 7.92 11.29 -7.71
N ARG A 162 7.78 11.02 -6.41
CA ARG A 162 6.49 11.04 -5.71
C ARG A 162 6.33 12.30 -4.88
N THR A 163 5.21 12.99 -5.08
CA THR A 163 4.72 14.04 -4.18
C THR A 163 3.35 13.63 -3.67
N GLU A 164 3.23 13.35 -2.38
CA GLU A 164 1.96 12.98 -1.75
C GLU A 164 1.51 14.10 -0.80
N PRO A 165 0.61 15.01 -1.25
CA PRO A 165 0.19 16.15 -0.45
C PRO A 165 -0.47 15.75 0.88
N LEU A 166 -1.11 14.58 0.93
CA LEU A 166 -1.81 14.13 2.14
C LEU A 166 -0.85 13.76 3.27
N LEU A 167 0.43 13.44 2.99
CA LEU A 167 1.42 13.17 4.05
C LEU A 167 1.96 14.45 4.71
N GLY A 168 1.52 15.64 4.30
CA GLY A 168 1.93 16.88 4.97
C GLY A 168 3.44 17.18 4.91
N GLY A 169 4.14 16.63 3.91
CA GLY A 169 5.61 16.78 3.77
C GLY A 169 6.43 15.76 4.55
N HIS A 170 5.78 14.77 5.17
CA HIS A 170 6.44 13.59 5.73
C HIS A 170 6.91 12.64 4.62
N HIS A 171 8.00 11.95 4.91
CA HIS A 171 8.63 11.01 4.00
C HIS A 171 8.86 9.67 4.68
N GLU A 172 8.63 8.62 3.92
CA GLU A 172 8.87 7.25 4.34
C GLU A 172 9.17 6.35 3.14
N VAL A 173 9.86 5.25 3.42
CA VAL A 173 10.04 4.15 2.47
C VAL A 173 10.30 2.86 3.22
N SER A 174 9.81 1.75 2.67
CA SER A 174 10.20 0.40 3.05
C SER A 174 10.79 -0.28 1.83
N LEU A 175 12.07 -0.68 1.92
CA LEU A 175 12.82 -1.31 0.85
C LEU A 175 12.95 -2.80 1.13
N ASP A 176 12.54 -3.64 0.18
CA ASP A 176 12.88 -5.06 0.18
C ASP A 176 14.38 -5.22 -0.02
N ALA A 177 15.04 -5.85 0.95
CA ALA A 177 16.47 -6.13 0.92
C ALA A 177 16.78 -7.55 0.41
N GLY A 178 16.07 -7.95 -0.66
CA GLY A 178 16.25 -9.22 -1.34
C GLY A 178 15.65 -10.40 -0.58
N SER A 179 14.36 -10.30 -0.23
CA SER A 179 13.65 -11.39 0.46
C SER A 179 13.26 -12.54 -0.47
N HIS A 180 13.29 -12.33 -1.80
CA HIS A 180 12.79 -13.31 -2.78
C HIS A 180 13.82 -13.66 -3.85
N GLY A 181 14.04 -14.97 -4.02
CA GLY A 181 14.96 -15.51 -5.03
C GLY A 181 16.43 -15.30 -4.70
N VAL A 182 17.28 -15.75 -5.63
CA VAL A 182 18.72 -15.51 -5.61
C VAL A 182 19.01 -14.19 -6.31
N ILE A 183 19.86 -13.36 -5.70
CA ILE A 183 20.30 -12.08 -6.27
C ILE A 183 21.83 -12.03 -6.31
N ASP A 184 22.44 -11.93 -7.49
CA ASP A 184 23.91 -11.87 -7.59
C ASP A 184 24.48 -10.61 -6.93
N ARG A 185 23.81 -9.45 -7.09
CA ARG A 185 24.18 -8.19 -6.43
C ARG A 185 22.97 -7.36 -6.03
N LEU A 186 22.91 -6.99 -4.76
CA LEU A 186 21.90 -6.09 -4.19
C LEU A 186 22.59 -4.79 -3.74
N ALA A 187 22.07 -3.65 -4.17
CA ALA A 187 22.44 -2.34 -3.67
C ALA A 187 21.21 -1.60 -3.14
N LEU A 188 21.30 -1.10 -1.92
CA LEU A 188 20.32 -0.21 -1.31
C LEU A 188 21.02 1.09 -0.93
N ALA A 189 20.41 2.22 -1.26
CA ALA A 189 20.86 3.51 -0.76
C ALA A 189 19.66 4.40 -0.44
N ALA A 190 19.80 5.24 0.58
CA ALA A 190 18.88 6.32 0.82
C ALA A 190 19.64 7.55 1.28
N ARG A 191 19.19 8.73 0.85
CA ARG A 191 19.74 10.02 1.25
C ARG A 191 18.63 11.03 1.51
N TRP A 192 18.88 12.01 2.36
CA TRP A 192 17.94 13.07 2.67
C TRP A 192 18.64 14.41 2.88
N ASP A 193 17.92 15.50 2.62
CA ASP A 193 18.47 16.84 2.74
C ASP A 193 18.68 17.26 4.21
N GLY A 194 19.88 17.82 4.49
CA GLY A 194 20.16 18.60 5.69
C GLY A 194 20.03 17.86 7.03
N ALA A 195 19.42 18.53 8.02
CA ALA A 195 19.22 18.06 9.38
C ALA A 195 17.86 17.38 9.62
N ARG A 196 17.16 16.94 8.56
CA ARG A 196 15.86 16.27 8.70
C ARG A 196 16.03 15.04 9.63
N PRO A 197 15.25 14.93 10.72
CA PRO A 197 15.29 13.75 11.57
C PRO A 197 14.73 12.57 10.78
N MET A 198 15.60 11.60 10.47
CA MET A 198 15.23 10.42 9.70
C MET A 198 15.48 9.19 10.56
N GLY A 199 14.41 8.49 10.93
CA GLY A 199 14.47 7.17 11.53
C GLY A 199 14.97 6.17 10.48
N VAL A 200 15.84 5.25 10.90
CA VAL A 200 16.33 4.16 10.03
C VAL A 200 16.30 2.86 10.80
N ALA A 201 15.41 1.96 10.42
CA ALA A 201 15.31 0.62 10.97
C ALA A 201 15.68 -0.42 9.91
N ALA A 202 16.25 -1.52 10.36
CA ALA A 202 16.77 -2.57 9.51
C ALA A 202 16.43 -3.92 10.14
N GLU A 203 15.86 -4.81 9.34
CA GLU A 203 15.49 -6.17 9.78
C GLU A 203 16.12 -7.19 8.82
N ASN A 204 16.87 -8.14 9.39
CA ASN A 204 17.51 -9.26 8.67
C ASN A 204 18.33 -8.83 7.43
N LEU A 205 18.95 -7.66 7.46
CA LEU A 205 19.75 -7.20 6.32
C LEU A 205 20.89 -8.17 6.02
N PRO A 206 21.16 -8.44 4.73
CA PRO A 206 22.17 -9.41 4.32
C PRO A 206 23.62 -8.93 4.48
N ALA A 207 23.82 -7.63 4.69
CA ALA A 207 25.12 -7.02 4.93
C ALA A 207 24.99 -5.84 5.91
N ALA A 208 26.14 -5.33 6.37
CA ALA A 208 26.18 -4.15 7.23
C ALA A 208 25.70 -2.91 6.48
N LEU A 209 24.84 -2.11 7.13
CA LEU A 209 24.39 -0.82 6.63
C LEU A 209 25.43 0.25 6.95
N GLU A 210 26.05 0.82 5.92
CA GLU A 210 26.91 1.99 6.07
C GLU A 210 26.07 3.23 6.34
N ARG A 211 26.45 4.00 7.37
CA ARG A 211 25.74 5.22 7.78
C ARG A 211 26.66 6.41 7.64
N GLY A 212 26.12 7.52 7.12
CA GLY A 212 26.82 8.80 7.05
C GLY A 212 25.86 9.97 7.28
N PRO A 213 26.36 11.21 7.31
CA PRO A 213 25.50 12.39 7.42
C PRO A 213 24.50 12.42 6.26
N GLY A 214 23.21 12.37 6.59
CA GLY A 214 22.13 12.43 5.59
C GLY A 214 22.04 11.24 4.65
N ARG A 215 22.68 10.10 4.95
CA ARG A 215 22.67 8.93 4.05
C ARG A 215 22.85 7.59 4.74
N VAL A 216 22.31 6.55 4.11
CA VAL A 216 22.64 5.15 4.36
C VAL A 216 22.86 4.40 3.06
N ALA A 217 23.73 3.39 3.07
CA ALA A 217 24.00 2.55 1.91
C ALA A 217 24.37 1.13 2.32
N MET A 218 24.06 0.17 1.46
CA MET A 218 24.46 -1.23 1.60
C MET A 218 24.64 -1.83 0.20
N VAL A 219 25.73 -2.55 -0.01
CA VAL A 219 25.93 -3.38 -1.20
C VAL A 219 26.34 -4.77 -0.73
N THR A 220 25.72 -5.79 -1.31
CA THR A 220 26.09 -7.18 -1.05
C THR A 220 26.01 -7.99 -2.33
N ASP A 221 26.83 -9.05 -2.38
CA ASP A 221 26.87 -10.00 -3.47
C ASP A 221 26.35 -11.38 -3.02
N ALA A 222 26.02 -12.23 -3.99
CA ALA A 222 25.65 -13.64 -3.84
C ALA A 222 24.57 -13.88 -2.76
N LEU A 223 23.46 -13.14 -2.87
CA LEU A 223 22.36 -13.23 -1.93
C LEU A 223 21.52 -14.48 -2.20
N ALA A 224 21.51 -15.40 -1.25
CA ALA A 224 20.62 -16.56 -1.28
C ALA A 224 19.18 -16.19 -0.89
N GLU A 225 18.24 -17.02 -1.36
CA GLU A 225 16.83 -16.95 -0.98
C GLU A 225 16.66 -17.01 0.55
N SER A 226 15.69 -16.28 1.07
CA SER A 226 15.38 -16.22 2.50
C SER A 226 13.90 -16.42 2.75
N LYS A 227 13.56 -17.18 3.79
CA LYS A 227 12.20 -17.25 4.32
C LYS A 227 11.86 -16.07 5.24
N ALA A 228 12.88 -15.41 5.79
CA ALA A 228 12.71 -14.23 6.62
C ALA A 228 12.66 -12.97 5.73
N ALA A 229 11.74 -12.07 6.04
CA ALA A 229 11.69 -10.75 5.42
C ALA A 229 12.98 -9.99 5.73
N ARG A 230 13.56 -9.38 4.70
CA ARG A 230 14.72 -8.50 4.79
C ARG A 230 14.26 -7.11 4.42
N VAL A 231 14.33 -6.17 5.35
CA VAL A 231 13.70 -4.85 5.17
C VAL A 231 14.64 -3.74 5.65
N LEU A 232 14.73 -2.69 4.86
CA LEU A 232 15.29 -1.40 5.28
C LEU A 232 14.15 -0.37 5.28
N GLU A 233 13.88 0.22 6.43
CA GLU A 233 12.84 1.23 6.61
C GLU A 233 13.46 2.58 6.92
N LEU A 234 12.93 3.62 6.27
CA LEU A 234 13.21 5.00 6.63
C LEU A 234 11.90 5.75 6.79
N SER A 235 11.82 6.60 7.82
CA SER A 235 10.65 7.44 8.08
C SER A 235 11.04 8.68 8.87
N ASP A 236 10.46 9.83 8.53
CA ASP A 236 10.60 11.07 9.31
C ASP A 236 9.43 11.34 10.26
N PHE A 237 8.46 10.43 10.35
CA PHE A 237 7.49 10.45 11.44
C PHE A 237 8.19 10.13 12.77
N ALA A 238 8.04 11.01 13.77
CA ALA A 238 8.71 10.83 15.05
C ALA A 238 7.97 9.79 15.91
N GLN A 239 6.65 9.69 15.76
CA GLN A 239 5.79 8.83 16.53
C GLN A 239 4.51 8.47 15.76
N TRP A 240 3.85 7.39 16.16
CA TRP A 240 2.57 6.96 15.58
C TRP A 240 1.45 8.00 15.67
N ALA A 241 1.52 8.91 16.66
CA ALA A 241 0.58 10.02 16.78
C ALA A 241 0.67 11.01 15.60
N ASP A 242 1.85 11.16 15.00
CA ASP A 242 2.02 12.02 13.83
C ASP A 242 1.32 11.38 12.61
N VAL A 243 1.46 10.05 12.45
CA VAL A 243 0.72 9.27 11.45
C VAL A 243 -0.79 9.38 11.67
N ALA A 244 -1.28 9.23 12.91
CA ALA A 244 -2.69 9.39 13.22
C ALA A 244 -3.21 10.80 12.88
N GLY A 245 -2.39 11.83 13.14
CA GLY A 245 -2.71 13.23 12.84
C GLY A 245 -2.91 13.53 11.36
N VAL A 246 -2.27 12.77 10.46
CA VAL A 246 -2.49 12.87 9.01
C VAL A 246 -3.91 12.48 8.62
N PHE A 247 -4.44 11.39 9.20
CA PHE A 247 -5.71 10.81 8.75
C PHE A 247 -6.93 11.24 9.56
N ALA A 248 -6.77 11.59 10.84
CA ALA A 248 -7.89 11.94 11.71
C ALA A 248 -8.79 13.05 11.12
N PRO A 249 -8.25 14.19 10.59
CA PRO A 249 -9.09 15.22 9.99
C PRO A 249 -9.86 14.76 8.75
N LEU A 250 -9.32 13.79 8.01
CA LEU A 250 -9.96 13.25 6.81
C LEU A 250 -11.22 12.44 7.19
N PHE A 251 -11.12 11.62 8.23
CA PHE A 251 -12.27 10.86 8.75
C PHE A 251 -13.27 11.75 9.48
N ASP A 252 -12.81 12.76 10.23
CA ASP A 252 -13.68 13.75 10.88
C ASP A 252 -14.49 14.58 9.87
N ALA A 253 -13.95 14.83 8.69
CA ALA A 253 -14.70 15.45 7.60
C ALA A 253 -15.68 14.48 6.95
N ALA A 254 -15.24 13.25 6.65
CA ALA A 254 -16.04 12.27 5.92
C ALA A 254 -17.21 11.68 6.72
N ARG A 255 -17.11 11.63 8.05
CA ARG A 255 -18.15 11.06 8.93
C ARG A 255 -19.32 12.00 9.23
N ARG A 256 -19.25 13.29 8.85
CA ARG A 256 -20.23 14.30 9.26
C ARG A 256 -21.63 13.98 8.71
N VAL A 257 -22.61 13.99 9.61
CA VAL A 257 -24.04 13.85 9.31
C VAL A 257 -24.71 15.20 9.48
N GLY A 258 -24.97 15.89 8.37
CA GLY A 258 -25.65 17.19 8.35
C GLY A 258 -27.16 17.11 8.62
N PRO A 259 -27.86 18.26 8.75
CA PRO A 259 -29.32 18.32 8.90
C PRO A 259 -30.10 17.64 7.77
N ASP A 260 -29.60 17.72 6.54
CA ASP A 260 -30.22 17.16 5.34
C ASP A 260 -29.62 15.80 4.94
N SER A 261 -28.81 15.20 5.81
CA SER A 261 -28.15 13.92 5.51
C SER A 261 -29.20 12.80 5.36
N PRO A 262 -29.08 11.95 4.31
CA PRO A 262 -29.94 10.79 4.13
C PRO A 262 -29.76 9.72 5.22
N LEU A 263 -28.68 9.79 6.01
CA LEU A 263 -28.41 8.86 7.11
C LEU A 263 -29.33 9.09 8.31
N ARG A 264 -29.95 10.27 8.44
CA ARG A 264 -30.83 10.59 9.57
C ARG A 264 -32.02 9.64 9.69
N GLY A 265 -32.56 9.18 8.56
CA GLY A 265 -33.62 8.17 8.54
C GLY A 265 -33.15 6.85 9.16
N GLN A 266 -31.98 6.35 8.74
CA GLN A 266 -31.39 5.12 9.28
C GLN A 266 -31.10 5.22 10.78
N ILE A 267 -30.59 6.37 11.23
CA ILE A 267 -30.35 6.63 12.65
C ILE A 267 -31.66 6.63 13.44
N ALA A 268 -32.73 7.23 12.91
CA ALA A 268 -34.04 7.25 13.55
C ALA A 268 -34.65 5.83 13.63
N ASP A 269 -34.54 5.05 12.56
CA ASP A 269 -35.02 3.67 12.51
C ASP A 269 -34.32 2.78 13.54
N ILE A 270 -32.99 2.90 13.68
CA ILE A 270 -32.23 2.18 14.70
C ILE A 270 -32.67 2.58 16.12
N ARG A 271 -32.83 3.89 16.38
CA ARG A 271 -33.28 4.40 17.69
C ARG A 271 -34.69 3.92 18.06
N ALA A 272 -35.57 3.79 17.06
CA ALA A 272 -36.92 3.28 17.27
C ALA A 272 -36.95 1.77 17.56
N ALA A 273 -36.00 1.02 17.00
CA ALA A 273 -35.92 -0.43 17.19
C ALA A 273 -35.39 -0.85 18.56
N THR A 274 -34.45 -0.09 19.15
CA THR A 274 -33.84 -0.43 20.44
C THR A 274 -33.18 0.78 21.11
N SER A 275 -33.17 0.77 22.44
CA SER A 275 -32.42 1.74 23.28
C SER A 275 -31.08 1.20 23.78
N ASP A 276 -30.77 -0.08 23.54
CA ASP A 276 -29.49 -0.68 23.94
C ASP A 276 -28.36 -0.24 22.98
N PRO A 277 -27.33 0.48 23.47
CA PRO A 277 -26.22 0.93 22.62
C PRO A 277 -25.48 -0.19 21.89
N LEU A 278 -25.40 -1.39 22.47
CA LEU A 278 -24.73 -2.52 21.83
C LEU A 278 -25.52 -3.04 20.65
N ALA A 279 -26.83 -3.23 20.81
CA ALA A 279 -27.73 -3.57 19.71
C ALA A 279 -27.77 -2.47 18.64
N GLN A 280 -27.78 -1.19 19.01
CA GLN A 280 -27.74 -0.07 18.05
C GLN A 280 -26.46 -0.10 17.20
N ALA A 281 -25.30 -0.31 17.82
CA ALA A 281 -24.03 -0.44 17.11
C ALA A 281 -24.00 -1.68 16.20
N GLY A 282 -24.58 -2.79 16.64
CA GLY A 282 -24.75 -4.00 15.83
C GLY A 282 -25.58 -3.75 14.57
N MET A 283 -26.71 -3.05 14.70
CA MET A 283 -27.54 -2.63 13.56
C MET A 283 -26.80 -1.68 12.61
N ALA A 284 -26.06 -0.71 13.14
CA ALA A 284 -25.26 0.20 12.32
C ALA A 284 -24.16 -0.55 11.53
N LEU A 285 -23.48 -1.50 12.16
CA LEU A 285 -22.49 -2.36 11.49
C LEU A 285 -23.14 -3.24 10.41
N THR A 286 -24.33 -3.78 10.68
CA THR A 286 -25.12 -4.54 9.69
C THR A 286 -25.41 -3.68 8.45
N ILE A 287 -25.84 -2.43 8.61
CA ILE A 287 -26.06 -1.49 7.49
C ILE A 287 -24.77 -1.32 6.69
N ALA A 288 -23.65 -1.03 7.36
CA ALA A 288 -22.37 -0.80 6.69
C ALA A 288 -21.88 -2.04 5.91
N ARG A 289 -22.07 -3.25 6.44
CA ARG A 289 -21.64 -4.50 5.78
C ARG A 289 -22.57 -4.97 4.67
N ARG A 290 -23.89 -4.95 4.92
CA ARG A 290 -24.91 -5.54 4.04
C ARG A 290 -25.39 -4.59 2.95
N ASP A 291 -25.67 -3.35 3.33
CA ASP A 291 -26.42 -2.42 2.48
C ASP A 291 -25.47 -1.56 1.61
N VAL A 292 -24.17 -1.64 1.88
CA VAL A 292 -23.12 -1.05 1.06
C VAL A 292 -22.16 -2.14 0.57
N ARG A 293 -21.97 -2.23 -0.75
CA ARG A 293 -21.07 -3.21 -1.37
C ARG A 293 -19.61 -2.77 -1.25
N TYR A 294 -18.70 -3.72 -1.01
CA TYR A 294 -17.28 -3.41 -1.05
C TYR A 294 -16.81 -3.23 -2.50
N LEU A 295 -16.17 -2.10 -2.78
CA LEU A 295 -15.46 -1.85 -4.03
C LEU A 295 -14.24 -1.00 -3.70
N TYR A 296 -13.04 -1.45 -4.04
CA TYR A 296 -11.84 -0.64 -3.87
C TYR A 296 -11.95 0.65 -4.71
N VAL A 297 -11.62 1.81 -4.15
CA VAL A 297 -11.67 3.10 -4.84
C VAL A 297 -10.35 3.83 -4.62
N GLY A 298 -9.38 3.63 -5.52
CA GLY A 298 -8.06 4.26 -5.42
C GLY A 298 -7.85 5.48 -6.31
N LEU A 299 -8.84 5.86 -7.11
CA LEU A 299 -8.74 6.99 -8.04
C LEU A 299 -8.52 8.33 -7.32
N GLY A 300 -7.64 9.18 -7.87
CA GLY A 300 -7.29 10.46 -7.26
C GLY A 300 -6.67 10.29 -5.87
N GLN A 301 -7.14 11.09 -4.91
CA GLN A 301 -6.75 10.95 -3.50
C GLN A 301 -7.44 9.78 -2.79
N GLY A 302 -8.26 8.98 -3.48
CA GLY A 302 -9.04 7.88 -2.92
C GLY A 302 -8.20 6.77 -2.28
N ASN A 303 -6.90 6.67 -2.58
CA ASN A 303 -6.01 5.75 -1.89
C ASN A 303 -5.91 6.06 -0.37
N LEU A 304 -5.95 7.32 0.03
CA LEU A 304 -5.78 7.77 1.43
C LEU A 304 -7.01 8.49 2.00
N LYS A 305 -7.80 9.16 1.16
CA LYS A 305 -8.94 9.98 1.58
C LYS A 305 -10.24 9.16 1.59
N PRO A 306 -11.00 9.13 2.70
CA PRO A 306 -12.30 8.47 2.77
C PRO A 306 -13.36 9.19 1.91
N MET A 307 -14.26 8.40 1.32
CA MET A 307 -15.49 8.91 0.72
C MET A 307 -16.45 9.40 1.83
N PRO A 308 -17.14 10.55 1.68
CA PRO A 308 -18.11 11.02 2.67
C PRO A 308 -19.25 10.03 2.91
N ALA A 309 -19.68 9.88 4.16
CA ALA A 309 -20.69 8.92 4.60
C ALA A 309 -22.02 9.03 3.82
N ASP A 310 -22.51 10.26 3.60
CA ASP A 310 -23.71 10.51 2.80
C ASP A 310 -23.57 10.00 1.36
N GLN A 311 -22.39 10.21 0.76
CA GLN A 311 -22.12 9.76 -0.59
C GLN A 311 -22.01 8.24 -0.68
N VAL A 312 -21.39 7.60 0.32
CA VAL A 312 -21.31 6.14 0.42
C VAL A 312 -22.72 5.54 0.44
N TRP A 313 -23.60 6.09 1.27
CA TRP A 313 -24.99 5.63 1.38
C TRP A 313 -25.76 5.80 0.07
N LEU A 314 -25.68 6.97 -0.55
CA LEU A 314 -26.39 7.24 -1.81
C LEU A 314 -25.88 6.37 -2.98
N ARG A 315 -24.59 6.01 -2.99
CA ARG A 315 -24.00 5.18 -4.06
C ARG A 315 -24.18 3.68 -3.82
N GLY A 316 -24.31 3.25 -2.57
CA GLY A 316 -24.44 1.84 -2.21
C GLY A 316 -23.16 1.01 -2.38
N PHE A 317 -21.99 1.65 -2.58
CA PHE A 317 -20.69 0.98 -2.61
C PHE A 317 -19.57 1.88 -2.06
N ALA A 318 -18.55 1.28 -1.45
CA ALA A 318 -17.34 1.94 -0.98
C ALA A 318 -16.21 0.95 -0.64
N ASP A 319 -15.00 1.47 -0.45
CA ASP A 319 -13.85 0.73 0.08
C ASP A 319 -13.82 0.76 1.62
N CYS A 320 -12.73 0.26 2.22
CA CYS A 320 -12.59 0.21 3.67
C CYS A 320 -12.72 1.58 4.35
N LYS A 321 -12.16 2.63 3.73
CA LYS A 321 -12.20 3.99 4.26
C LYS A 321 -13.60 4.57 4.20
N GLY A 322 -14.29 4.43 3.07
CA GLY A 322 -15.66 4.91 2.92
C GLY A 322 -16.66 4.16 3.82
N LYS A 323 -16.57 2.83 3.91
CA LYS A 323 -17.44 2.04 4.81
C LYS A 323 -17.17 2.35 6.29
N THR A 324 -15.92 2.63 6.65
CA THR A 324 -15.55 3.14 7.99
C THR A 324 -16.17 4.51 8.25
N ALA A 325 -16.08 5.45 7.31
CA ALA A 325 -16.70 6.78 7.46
C ALA A 325 -18.22 6.70 7.59
N LEU A 326 -18.88 5.82 6.83
CA LEU A 326 -20.31 5.54 6.97
C LEU A 326 -20.65 5.03 8.38
N LEU A 327 -19.95 4.00 8.86
CA LEU A 327 -20.19 3.44 10.17
C LEU A 327 -19.98 4.49 11.28
N LEU A 328 -18.93 5.30 11.18
CA LEU A 328 -18.70 6.41 12.12
C LEU A 328 -19.85 7.42 12.13
N GLY A 329 -20.35 7.82 10.96
CA GLY A 329 -21.48 8.75 10.87
C GLY A 329 -22.76 8.21 11.50
N LEU A 330 -23.04 6.91 11.31
CA LEU A 330 -24.17 6.24 11.97
C LEU A 330 -23.99 6.21 13.49
N LEU A 331 -22.81 5.82 13.99
CA LEU A 331 -22.51 5.74 15.43
C LEU A 331 -22.53 7.12 16.11
N ASP A 332 -22.00 8.16 15.47
CA ASP A 332 -22.09 9.55 15.94
C ASP A 332 -23.55 9.97 16.10
N GLY A 333 -24.38 9.67 15.09
CA GLY A 333 -25.82 9.91 15.13
C GLY A 333 -26.54 9.16 16.25
N LEU A 334 -26.01 8.02 16.70
CA LEU A 334 -26.52 7.23 17.81
C LEU A 334 -25.96 7.65 19.17
N GLY A 335 -25.02 8.61 19.20
CA GLY A 335 -24.36 9.05 20.43
C GLY A 335 -23.30 8.06 20.96
N ILE A 336 -22.84 7.15 20.10
CA ILE A 336 -21.83 6.13 20.42
C ILE A 336 -20.45 6.69 20.05
N LYS A 337 -19.56 6.79 21.03
CA LYS A 337 -18.20 7.30 20.81
C LYS A 337 -17.40 6.31 19.97
N ALA A 338 -16.96 6.73 18.80
CA ALA A 338 -16.16 5.91 17.89
C ALA A 338 -15.14 6.72 17.11
N GLU A 339 -14.09 6.04 16.65
CA GLU A 339 -13.01 6.60 15.83
C GLU A 339 -12.56 5.57 14.78
N ALA A 340 -12.04 6.05 13.66
CA ALA A 340 -11.38 5.17 12.69
C ALA A 340 -10.07 4.64 13.29
N ALA A 341 -9.62 3.47 12.85
CA ALA A 341 -8.33 2.93 13.25
C ALA A 341 -7.65 2.21 12.08
N LEU A 342 -6.40 2.56 11.81
CA LEU A 342 -5.59 1.88 10.79
C LEU A 342 -5.11 0.53 11.33
N VAL A 343 -5.14 -0.50 10.49
CA VAL A 343 -4.71 -1.86 10.81
C VAL A 343 -3.97 -2.46 9.62
N ALA A 344 -3.20 -3.52 9.86
CA ALA A 344 -2.64 -4.34 8.79
C ALA A 344 -3.34 -5.70 8.73
N THR A 345 -3.82 -6.07 7.55
CA THR A 345 -4.44 -7.37 7.29
C THR A 345 -3.46 -8.53 7.43
N GLN A 346 -2.16 -8.26 7.24
CA GLN A 346 -1.07 -9.22 7.40
C GLN A 346 0.09 -8.57 8.19
N GLY A 347 0.75 -9.35 9.05
CA GLY A 347 1.93 -8.90 9.80
C GLY A 347 1.67 -7.86 10.89
N GLY A 348 0.40 -7.55 11.19
CA GLY A 348 0.03 -6.51 12.16
C GLY A 348 0.52 -6.76 13.60
N GLU A 349 0.86 -8.00 13.96
CA GLU A 349 1.49 -8.33 15.26
C GLU A 349 2.91 -7.75 15.43
N GLY A 350 3.57 -7.31 14.34
CA GLY A 350 4.92 -6.76 14.37
C GLY A 350 5.00 -5.24 14.25
N ILE A 351 3.88 -4.54 14.06
CA ILE A 351 3.87 -3.09 13.79
C ILE A 351 4.48 -2.27 14.93
N ASP A 352 4.33 -2.70 16.18
CA ASP A 352 4.91 -2.02 17.36
C ASP A 352 6.44 -2.00 17.38
N ARG A 353 7.09 -2.80 16.53
CA ARG A 353 8.55 -2.87 16.37
C ARG A 353 9.07 -2.16 15.12
N ARG A 354 8.17 -1.63 14.29
CA ARG A 354 8.49 -0.92 13.04
C ARG A 354 8.59 0.58 13.29
N LEU A 355 9.18 1.31 12.34
CA LEU A 355 9.12 2.77 12.37
C LEU A 355 7.67 3.25 12.17
N PRO A 356 7.27 4.38 12.79
CA PRO A 356 6.02 5.05 12.47
C PRO A 356 5.94 5.30 10.97
N SER A 357 4.94 4.72 10.32
CA SER A 357 4.74 4.86 8.88
C SER A 357 3.29 4.64 8.46
N VAL A 358 2.89 5.28 7.36
CA VAL A 358 1.61 5.02 6.69
C VAL A 358 1.62 3.66 6.01
N THR A 359 2.73 3.31 5.34
CA THR A 359 2.93 2.02 4.65
C THR A 359 2.90 0.80 5.58
N GLY A 360 2.94 1.00 6.90
CA GLY A 360 2.71 -0.04 7.89
C GLY A 360 1.27 -0.57 7.93
N PHE A 361 0.30 0.13 7.32
CA PHE A 361 -1.12 -0.23 7.34
C PHE A 361 -1.68 -0.38 5.92
N ASP A 362 -2.57 -1.35 5.72
CA ASP A 362 -3.24 -1.62 4.44
C ASP A 362 -4.78 -1.58 4.55
N HIS A 363 -5.31 -1.36 5.75
CA HIS A 363 -6.74 -1.42 6.03
C HIS A 363 -7.16 -0.46 7.15
N VAL A 364 -8.47 -0.18 7.25
CA VAL A 364 -9.05 0.70 8.26
C VAL A 364 -10.37 0.16 8.76
N ILE A 365 -10.58 0.25 10.07
CA ILE A 365 -11.76 -0.23 10.79
C ILE A 365 -12.26 0.83 11.78
N VAL A 366 -13.29 0.51 12.55
CA VAL A 366 -13.81 1.38 13.61
C VAL A 366 -13.44 0.82 14.99
N ARG A 367 -12.92 1.70 15.86
CA ARG A 367 -12.82 1.49 17.31
C ARG A 367 -13.98 2.21 17.98
N ALA A 368 -14.87 1.49 18.65
CA ALA A 368 -16.04 2.04 19.31
C ALA A 368 -16.01 1.78 20.82
N GLN A 369 -16.36 2.78 21.63
CA GLN A 369 -16.58 2.62 23.05
C GLN A 369 -18.08 2.47 23.32
N ILE A 370 -18.49 1.27 23.72
CA ILE A 370 -19.90 0.89 23.91
C ILE A 370 -20.03 0.33 25.33
N ALA A 371 -20.91 0.92 26.14
CA ALA A 371 -21.15 0.50 27.53
C ALA A 371 -19.86 0.34 28.37
N GLY A 372 -18.87 1.21 28.16
CA GLY A 372 -17.58 1.18 28.87
C GLY A 372 -16.54 0.20 28.31
N GLN A 373 -16.89 -0.61 27.30
CA GLN A 373 -15.99 -1.56 26.64
C GLN A 373 -15.57 -1.07 25.26
N VAL A 374 -14.39 -1.50 24.81
CA VAL A 374 -13.88 -1.21 23.46
C VAL A 374 -14.22 -2.35 22.52
N TYR A 375 -14.82 -2.02 21.39
CA TYR A 375 -15.13 -2.93 20.30
C TYR A 375 -14.39 -2.51 19.03
N TRP A 376 -13.84 -3.50 18.33
CA TRP A 376 -13.17 -3.33 17.04
C TRP A 376 -14.09 -3.86 15.94
N LEU A 377 -14.67 -2.93 15.17
CA LEU A 377 -15.73 -3.20 14.21
C LEU A 377 -15.18 -3.01 12.79
N ASP A 378 -15.02 -4.11 12.05
CA ASP A 378 -14.65 -4.05 10.64
C ASP A 378 -15.90 -4.00 9.75
N PRO A 379 -16.22 -2.87 9.07
CA PRO A 379 -17.38 -2.76 8.19
C PRO A 379 -17.19 -3.43 6.81
N THR A 380 -16.03 -4.04 6.55
CA THR A 380 -15.69 -4.70 5.28
C THR A 380 -15.72 -6.21 5.34
N ALA A 381 -15.71 -6.80 6.54
CA ALA A 381 -15.82 -8.24 6.70
C ALA A 381 -17.15 -8.75 6.13
N GLU A 382 -17.09 -9.93 5.50
CA GLU A 382 -18.25 -10.56 4.88
C GLU A 382 -19.34 -10.89 5.91
N MET A 383 -20.59 -10.84 5.47
CA MET A 383 -21.74 -11.35 6.20
C MET A 383 -22.48 -12.38 5.36
N GLY A 384 -23.01 -13.41 6.01
CA GLY A 384 -23.88 -14.37 5.36
C GLY A 384 -25.18 -13.72 4.90
N ALA A 385 -25.70 -14.08 3.72
CA ALA A 385 -26.92 -13.50 3.14
C ALA A 385 -28.21 -13.70 3.98
N LYS A 386 -28.15 -14.48 5.07
CA LYS A 386 -29.27 -14.76 5.99
C LYS A 386 -29.07 -14.18 7.39
N GLU A 387 -28.01 -13.42 7.62
CA GLU A 387 -27.74 -12.82 8.92
C GLU A 387 -28.64 -11.59 9.14
N GLY A 388 -29.27 -11.53 10.32
CA GLY A 388 -30.04 -10.37 10.77
C GLY A 388 -29.13 -9.25 11.28
N ALA A 389 -29.58 -8.52 12.30
CA ALA A 389 -28.70 -7.59 13.01
C ALA A 389 -27.55 -8.36 13.68
N LEU A 390 -26.33 -7.83 13.59
CA LEU A 390 -25.15 -8.46 14.20
C LEU A 390 -25.19 -8.34 15.73
N ASP A 391 -25.05 -9.47 16.41
CA ASP A 391 -24.82 -9.51 17.85
C ASP A 391 -23.33 -9.29 18.13
N LEU A 392 -22.97 -8.05 18.50
CA LEU A 392 -21.60 -7.67 18.79
C LEU A 392 -20.99 -8.44 19.98
N ALA A 393 -21.80 -8.95 20.91
CA ALA A 393 -21.30 -9.73 22.04
C ALA A 393 -20.82 -11.12 21.61
N ALA A 394 -21.42 -11.68 20.55
CA ALA A 394 -21.08 -12.98 20.00
C ALA A 394 -20.00 -12.92 18.91
N MET A 395 -19.63 -11.72 18.44
CA MET A 395 -18.65 -11.56 17.37
C MET A 395 -17.22 -11.82 17.85
N PRO A 396 -16.42 -12.59 17.08
CA PRO A 396 -15.01 -12.74 17.38
C PRO A 396 -14.26 -11.42 17.18
N VAL A 397 -13.30 -11.13 18.07
CA VAL A 397 -12.44 -9.96 17.91
C VAL A 397 -11.53 -10.18 16.69
N PRO A 398 -11.42 -9.19 15.76
CA PRO A 398 -10.52 -9.29 14.62
C PRO A 398 -9.06 -9.47 15.04
N ARG A 399 -8.31 -10.31 14.32
CA ARG A 399 -6.90 -10.63 14.63
C ARG A 399 -5.91 -9.77 13.85
N TYR A 400 -5.96 -8.46 14.06
CA TYR A 400 -5.00 -7.52 13.43
C TYR A 400 -3.72 -7.31 14.24
N GLY A 401 -3.67 -7.76 15.50
CA GLY A 401 -2.52 -7.54 16.39
C GLY A 401 -2.53 -6.12 16.96
N TRP A 402 -2.11 -5.13 16.18
CA TRP A 402 -2.09 -3.72 16.56
C TRP A 402 -2.97 -2.88 15.63
N ALA A 403 -3.56 -1.83 16.20
CA ALA A 403 -4.29 -0.81 15.48
C ALA A 403 -3.78 0.59 15.87
N LEU A 404 -3.88 1.55 14.96
CA LEU A 404 -3.62 2.95 15.23
C LEU A 404 -4.94 3.74 15.19
N PRO A 405 -5.55 4.04 16.36
CA PRO A 405 -6.74 4.90 16.42
C PRO A 405 -6.44 6.29 15.86
N LEU A 406 -7.33 6.81 15.03
CA LEU A 406 -7.20 8.08 14.34
C LEU A 406 -7.81 9.20 15.17
N ARG A 407 -7.11 9.54 16.26
CA ARG A 407 -7.35 10.74 17.09
C ARG A 407 -6.04 11.43 17.41
N MET A 408 -6.13 12.71 17.74
CA MET A 408 -4.96 13.50 18.15
C MET A 408 -4.23 12.84 19.34
N GLY A 409 -2.92 12.65 19.20
CA GLY A 409 -2.07 12.09 20.23
C GLY A 409 -2.21 10.57 20.46
N ALA A 410 -2.94 9.83 19.62
CA ALA A 410 -3.03 8.38 19.74
C ALA A 410 -1.71 7.68 19.37
N GLY A 411 -1.33 6.70 20.17
CA GLY A 411 -0.35 5.69 19.79
C GLY A 411 -1.02 4.41 19.31
N LEU A 412 -0.21 3.39 19.03
CA LEU A 412 -0.72 2.04 18.75
C LEU A 412 -1.48 1.48 19.96
N GLU A 413 -2.60 0.83 19.70
CA GLU A 413 -3.38 0.07 20.67
C GLU A 413 -3.46 -1.40 20.23
N ALA A 414 -3.26 -2.33 21.16
CA ALA A 414 -3.40 -3.74 20.86
C ALA A 414 -4.88 -4.08 20.63
N VAL A 415 -5.17 -4.77 19.53
CA VAL A 415 -6.50 -5.30 19.26
C VAL A 415 -6.68 -6.56 20.13
N ALA A 416 -7.66 -6.52 21.04
CA ALA A 416 -7.81 -7.54 22.09
C ALA A 416 -7.84 -8.98 21.53
N GLY A 417 -7.12 -9.90 22.19
CA GLY A 417 -6.88 -11.26 21.68
C GLY A 417 -5.40 -11.62 21.55
N MET A 418 -4.50 -10.65 21.70
CA MET A 418 -3.06 -10.88 21.83
C MET A 418 -2.80 -11.65 23.14
N ARG A 419 -2.55 -12.96 23.05
CA ARG A 419 -1.93 -13.69 24.15
C ARG A 419 -0.56 -13.04 24.38
N SER A 420 -0.39 -12.34 25.49
CA SER A 420 0.91 -11.86 25.95
C SER A 420 1.92 -13.01 25.89
N ALA A 421 2.92 -12.89 25.01
CA ALA A 421 4.07 -13.79 24.97
C ALA A 421 5.08 -13.48 26.11
N ARG A 422 4.60 -13.04 27.28
CA ARG A 422 5.40 -12.97 28.51
C ARG A 422 4.79 -13.89 29.56
N GLY A 423 5.38 -15.07 29.72
CA GLY A 423 4.98 -15.99 30.79
C GLY A 423 5.27 -17.48 30.55
N LYS A 424 6.44 -17.84 30.02
CA LYS A 424 7.01 -19.18 30.25
C LYS A 424 8.39 -19.05 30.86
N THR A 425 8.44 -18.52 32.09
CA THR A 425 9.52 -18.87 33.02
C THR A 425 9.42 -20.36 33.28
N ARG A 426 10.29 -21.11 32.62
CA ARG A 426 10.48 -22.54 32.84
C ARG A 426 11.03 -22.68 34.27
N ALA A 427 10.20 -23.20 35.19
CA ALA A 427 10.65 -23.54 36.53
C ALA A 427 11.81 -24.56 36.44
N PRO A 428 12.86 -24.43 37.29
CA PRO A 428 13.94 -25.39 37.31
C PRO A 428 13.40 -26.73 37.84
N ARG A 429 13.67 -27.82 37.11
CA ARG A 429 13.46 -29.17 37.64
C ARG A 429 14.49 -29.38 38.74
N GLY A 430 14.02 -29.41 39.99
CA GLY A 430 14.80 -29.82 41.15
C GLY A 430 14.85 -31.34 41.27
N THR A 431 16.06 -31.80 41.62
CA THR A 431 16.52 -33.09 42.16
C THR A 431 16.22 -34.35 41.37
#